data_AF-A0A0A8EB98-F1
#
_entry.id   AF-A0A0A8EB98-F1
#
_cell.length_a   1.000
_cell.length_b   1.000
_cell.length_c   1.000
_cell.angle_alpha   90.00
_cell.angle_beta   90.00
_cell.angle_gamma   90.00
#
_symmetry.space_group_name_H-M   'P 1'
#
loop_
_entity.id
_entity.type
_entity.pdbx_description
1 polymer ?
#
loop_
_entity_poly.entity_id
_entity_poly.type
_entity_poly.pdbx_seq_one_letter_code
_entity_poly.pdbx_strand_id
1 'polypeptide(L)'
;MANQYTGNFELVIKDRFNCSAEEVLLKCQKQGLSYLDAEKVLGFKHVTIRKWAKRFDIKLPARFRAQENELRENQSEEAYINKCKSQKVSASNIFSRFWINMKLYSAIKAKP
;
A
#
# COMPACT_ATOMS: atom_id res chain seq x y z
N MET A 1 -21.24 35.10 -2.83
CA MET A 1 -20.33 34.61 -1.78
C MET A 1 -18.96 34.36 -2.37
N ALA A 2 -18.00 35.24 -2.10
CA ALA A 2 -16.62 35.11 -2.57
C ALA A 2 -15.82 34.22 -1.60
N ASN A 3 -15.20 33.16 -2.11
CA ASN A 3 -14.47 32.20 -1.29
C ASN A 3 -13.15 32.84 -0.84
N GLN A 4 -13.00 33.07 0.46
CA GLN A 4 -11.85 33.75 1.10
C GLN A 4 -10.50 33.00 0.92
N TYR A 5 -10.50 31.85 0.25
CA TYR A 5 -9.32 31.01 0.00
C TYR A 5 -8.93 30.90 -1.48
N THR A 6 -9.60 31.63 -2.38
CA THR A 6 -9.36 31.52 -3.82
C THR A 6 -7.99 32.09 -4.24
N GLY A 7 -7.32 32.87 -3.39
CA GLY A 7 -5.96 33.40 -3.68
C GLY A 7 -4.81 32.57 -3.09
N ASN A 8 -5.05 31.69 -2.11
CA ASN A 8 -3.97 31.04 -1.38
C ASN A 8 -3.14 30.08 -2.26
N PHE A 9 -3.77 29.39 -3.20
CA PHE A 9 -3.07 28.43 -4.06
C PHE A 9 -2.13 29.10 -5.06
N GLU A 10 -2.59 30.14 -5.77
CA GLU A 10 -1.76 30.88 -6.71
C GLU A 10 -0.61 31.60 -6.00
N LEU A 11 -0.87 32.23 -4.85
CA LEU A 11 0.17 32.90 -4.05
C LEU A 11 1.24 31.90 -3.60
N VAL A 12 0.84 30.79 -3.00
CA VAL A 12 1.80 29.77 -2.52
C VAL A 12 2.54 29.10 -3.66
N ILE A 13 1.90 28.87 -4.81
CA ILE A 13 2.60 28.33 -5.98
C ILE A 13 3.61 29.33 -6.53
N LYS A 14 3.23 30.60 -6.63
CA LYS A 14 4.12 31.66 -7.10
C LYS A 14 5.34 31.77 -6.20
N ASP A 15 5.16 31.74 -4.89
CA ASP A 15 6.26 31.82 -3.91
C ASP A 15 7.16 30.57 -3.93
N ARG A 16 6.60 29.36 -4.10
CA ARG A 16 7.38 28.11 -4.07
C ARG A 16 8.07 27.77 -5.38
N PHE A 17 7.41 28.02 -6.49
CA PHE A 17 7.84 27.54 -7.81
C PHE A 17 8.25 28.69 -8.74
N ASN A 18 8.06 29.96 -8.36
CA ASN A 18 8.30 31.13 -9.21
C ASN A 18 7.60 31.02 -10.58
N CYS A 19 6.48 30.32 -10.63
CA CYS A 19 5.70 30.01 -11.83
C CYS A 19 4.23 30.31 -11.59
N SER A 20 3.43 30.41 -12.64
CA SER A 20 1.97 30.49 -12.50
C SER A 20 1.39 29.13 -12.08
N ALA A 21 0.20 29.14 -11.46
CA ALA A 21 -0.52 27.92 -11.12
C ALA A 21 -0.81 27.04 -12.36
N GLU A 22 -1.09 27.67 -13.49
CA GLU A 22 -1.31 27.01 -14.77
C GLU A 22 -0.04 26.28 -15.26
N GLU A 23 1.11 26.96 -15.26
CA GLU A 23 2.38 26.40 -15.70
C GLU A 23 2.80 25.19 -14.86
N VAL A 24 2.59 25.25 -13.55
CA VAL A 24 2.91 24.15 -12.65
C VAL A 24 2.01 22.94 -12.91
N LEU A 25 0.71 23.17 -13.13
CA LEU A 25 -0.22 22.09 -13.49
C LEU A 25 0.10 21.49 -14.86
N LEU A 26 0.52 22.30 -15.84
CA LEU A 26 1.00 21.84 -17.14
C LEU A 26 2.29 21.01 -17.01
N LYS A 27 3.23 21.41 -16.14
CA LYS A 27 4.43 20.61 -15.85
C LYS A 27 4.04 19.26 -15.24
N CYS A 28 3.09 19.23 -14.30
CA CYS A 28 2.58 17.98 -13.74
C CYS A 28 1.92 17.09 -14.82
N GLN A 29 1.20 17.69 -15.76
CA GLN A 29 0.59 16.96 -16.88
C GLN A 29 1.66 16.38 -17.82
N LYS A 30 2.67 17.17 -18.19
CA LYS A 30 3.80 16.72 -19.04
C LYS A 30 4.60 15.59 -18.40
N GLN A 31 4.72 15.60 -17.07
CA GLN A 31 5.37 14.54 -16.30
C GLN A 31 4.48 13.30 -16.11
N GLY A 32 3.23 13.31 -16.60
CA GLY A 32 2.29 12.21 -16.43
C GLY A 32 1.87 11.98 -14.98
N LEU A 33 1.99 12.99 -14.11
CA LEU A 33 1.65 12.87 -12.70
C LEU A 33 0.14 12.81 -12.52
N SER A 34 -0.32 11.92 -11.65
CA SER A 34 -1.72 11.93 -11.26
C SER A 34 -2.03 13.03 -10.27
N TYR A 35 -3.32 13.29 -10.03
CA TYR A 35 -3.74 14.22 -8.98
C TYR A 35 -3.19 13.88 -7.59
N LEU A 36 -2.90 12.60 -7.33
CA LEU A 36 -2.36 12.12 -6.06
C LEU A 36 -0.85 12.28 -5.97
N ASP A 37 -0.15 12.11 -7.08
CA ASP A 37 1.29 12.36 -7.12
C ASP A 37 1.54 13.87 -7.09
N ALA A 38 0.71 14.65 -7.78
CA ALA A 38 0.71 16.09 -7.70
C ALA A 38 0.43 16.58 -6.26
N GLU A 39 -0.38 15.85 -5.46
CA GLU A 39 -0.56 16.16 -4.04
C GLU A 39 0.75 16.03 -3.24
N LYS A 40 1.56 15.00 -3.53
CA LYS A 40 2.88 14.84 -2.90
C LYS A 40 3.88 15.90 -3.35
N VAL A 41 3.86 16.29 -4.63
CA VAL A 41 4.81 17.26 -5.20
C VAL A 41 4.46 18.69 -4.80
N LEU A 42 3.19 19.06 -4.89
CA LEU A 42 2.72 20.43 -4.65
C LEU A 42 2.39 20.69 -3.18
N GLY A 43 2.17 19.65 -2.38
CA GLY A 43 1.80 19.76 -0.97
C GLY A 43 0.35 20.20 -0.74
N PHE A 44 -0.51 20.09 -1.75
CA PHE A 44 -1.93 20.41 -1.68
C PHE A 44 -2.79 19.17 -1.85
N LYS A 45 -3.93 19.11 -1.14
CA LYS A 45 -4.90 18.02 -1.33
C LYS A 45 -5.31 17.90 -2.80
N HIS A 46 -5.43 16.67 -3.32
CA HIS A 46 -5.83 16.39 -4.70
C HIS A 46 -7.15 17.06 -5.13
N VAL A 47 -8.09 17.29 -4.19
CA VAL A 47 -9.36 17.99 -4.47
C VAL A 47 -9.11 19.45 -4.86
N THR A 48 -8.17 20.11 -4.18
CA THR A 48 -7.76 21.49 -4.49
C THR A 48 -7.09 21.53 -5.86
N ILE A 49 -6.15 20.63 -6.11
CA ILE A 49 -5.46 20.51 -7.40
C ILE A 49 -6.46 20.26 -8.52
N ARG A 50 -7.43 19.36 -8.33
CA ARG A 50 -8.51 19.10 -9.30
C ARG A 50 -9.37 20.34 -9.56
N LYS A 51 -9.73 21.09 -8.52
CA LYS A 51 -10.52 22.32 -8.67
C LYS A 51 -9.79 23.36 -9.52
N TRP A 52 -8.50 23.53 -9.31
CA TRP A 52 -7.66 24.45 -10.08
C TRP A 52 -7.37 23.95 -11.49
N ALA A 53 -7.08 22.67 -11.66
CA ALA A 53 -6.92 22.05 -12.97
C ALA A 53 -8.19 22.23 -13.82
N LYS A 54 -9.38 22.05 -13.22
CA LYS A 54 -10.66 22.34 -13.88
C LYS A 54 -10.86 23.81 -14.26
N ARG A 55 -10.29 24.76 -13.50
CA ARG A 55 -10.38 26.19 -13.83
C ARG A 55 -9.55 26.56 -15.06
N PHE A 56 -8.43 25.87 -15.26
CA PHE A 56 -7.54 26.07 -16.40
C PHE A 56 -7.79 25.08 -17.54
N ASP A 57 -8.87 24.30 -17.47
CA ASP A 57 -9.20 23.21 -18.41
C ASP A 57 -8.08 22.16 -18.61
N ILE A 58 -7.20 22.00 -17.62
CA ILE A 58 -6.13 21.00 -17.60
C ILE A 58 -6.65 19.69 -17.00
N LYS A 59 -6.39 18.57 -17.68
CA LYS A 59 -6.72 17.23 -17.18
C LYS A 59 -5.45 16.46 -16.82
N LEU A 60 -5.25 16.22 -15.53
CA LEU A 60 -4.24 15.29 -15.04
C LEU A 60 -4.79 13.85 -15.11
N PRO A 61 -3.94 12.84 -15.37
CA PRO A 61 -4.36 11.44 -15.34
C PRO A 61 -4.90 11.06 -13.97
N ALA A 62 -6.02 10.36 -13.94
CA ALA A 62 -6.47 9.71 -12.71
C ALA A 62 -5.61 8.44 -12.54
N ARG A 63 -4.71 8.40 -11.54
CA ARG A 63 -4.17 7.10 -11.14
C ARG A 63 -5.31 6.28 -10.58
N PHE A 64 -5.61 5.17 -11.25
CA PHE A 64 -6.43 4.11 -10.69
C PHE A 64 -5.63 3.48 -9.55
N ARG A 65 -5.94 3.85 -8.30
CA ARG A 65 -5.34 3.25 -7.09
C ARG A 65 -5.59 1.74 -6.96
N ALA A 66 -6.48 1.18 -7.76
CA ALA A 66 -6.83 -0.24 -7.72
C ALA A 66 -5.59 -1.13 -7.95
N GLN A 67 -4.83 -0.89 -9.03
CA GLN A 67 -3.76 -1.82 -9.43
C GLN A 67 -2.57 -1.90 -8.45
N GLU A 68 -2.11 -0.78 -7.87
CA GLU A 68 -0.92 -0.80 -7.00
C GLU A 68 -1.17 -1.44 -5.64
N ASN A 69 -2.39 -1.28 -5.08
CA ASN A 69 -2.76 -1.91 -3.82
C ASN A 69 -3.08 -3.40 -4.03
N GLU A 70 -3.81 -3.75 -5.09
CA GLU A 70 -4.09 -5.14 -5.46
C GLU A 70 -2.79 -5.93 -5.69
N LEU A 71 -1.81 -5.37 -6.40
CA LEU A 71 -0.52 -6.04 -6.61
C LEU A 71 0.25 -6.31 -5.31
N ARG A 72 0.14 -5.44 -4.31
CA ARG A 72 0.80 -5.62 -3.00
C ARG A 72 0.08 -6.64 -2.12
N GLU A 73 -1.25 -6.62 -2.12
CA GLU A 73 -2.07 -7.57 -1.35
C GLU A 73 -1.91 -8.99 -1.92
N ASN A 74 -1.98 -9.15 -3.25
CA ASN A 74 -1.78 -10.41 -3.95
C ASN A 74 -0.41 -11.04 -3.64
N GLN A 75 0.66 -10.23 -3.56
CA GLN A 75 2.00 -10.74 -3.22
C GLN A 75 2.07 -11.32 -1.79
N SER A 76 1.37 -10.71 -0.82
CA SER A 76 1.32 -11.23 0.55
C SER A 76 0.50 -12.52 0.68
N GLU A 77 -0.59 -12.61 -0.07
CA GLU A 77 -1.47 -13.79 -0.10
C GLU A 77 -0.78 -14.97 -0.77
N GLU A 78 -0.11 -14.75 -1.91
CA GLU A 78 0.69 -15.76 -2.60
C GLU A 78 1.83 -16.30 -1.71
N ALA A 79 2.52 -15.41 -0.99
CA ALA A 79 3.56 -15.79 -0.05
C ALA A 79 3.02 -16.66 1.10
N TYR A 80 1.84 -16.34 1.63
CA TYR A 80 1.18 -17.11 2.68
C TYR A 80 0.76 -18.50 2.19
N ILE A 81 0.13 -18.59 1.02
CA ILE A 81 -0.29 -19.86 0.40
C ILE A 81 0.92 -20.77 0.15
N ASN A 82 2.02 -20.21 -0.35
CA ASN A 82 3.26 -20.97 -0.59
C ASN A 82 3.88 -21.50 0.71
N LYS A 83 3.82 -20.72 1.80
CA LYS A 83 4.26 -21.17 3.13
C LYS A 83 3.43 -22.37 3.61
N CYS A 84 2.10 -22.32 3.50
CA CYS A 84 1.23 -23.44 3.88
C CYS A 84 1.50 -24.70 3.05
N LYS A 85 1.74 -24.56 1.74
CA LYS A 85 2.08 -25.70 0.85
C LYS A 85 3.45 -26.31 1.15
N SER A 86 4.40 -25.51 1.65
CA SER A 86 5.76 -25.98 1.97
C SER A 86 5.83 -26.89 3.21
N GLN A 87 4.83 -26.79 4.09
CA GLN A 87 4.82 -27.52 5.35
C GLN A 87 4.43 -28.98 5.08
N LYS A 88 5.44 -29.84 4.87
CA LYS A 88 5.24 -31.29 4.76
C LYS A 88 4.62 -31.80 6.05
N VAL A 89 3.39 -32.30 5.97
CA VAL A 89 2.74 -33.01 7.08
C VAL A 89 3.57 -34.26 7.36
N SER A 90 4.16 -34.36 8.56
CA SER A 90 4.89 -35.56 8.95
C SER A 90 3.90 -36.72 9.03
N ALA A 91 4.08 -37.74 8.18
CA ALA A 91 3.29 -38.97 8.20
C ALA A 91 3.67 -39.89 9.39
N SER A 92 3.91 -39.32 10.57
CA SER A 92 4.10 -40.09 11.79
C SER A 92 2.73 -40.51 12.30
N ASN A 93 2.39 -41.78 12.11
CA ASN A 93 1.18 -42.37 12.68
C ASN A 93 1.27 -42.26 14.21
N ILE A 94 0.37 -41.51 14.84
CA ILE A 94 0.38 -41.32 16.30
C ILE A 94 0.25 -42.67 17.02
N PHE A 95 -0.44 -43.65 16.40
CA PHE A 95 -0.57 -45.01 16.93
C PHE A 95 0.69 -45.88 16.76
N SER A 96 1.66 -45.47 15.93
CA SER A 96 2.96 -46.17 15.85
C SER A 96 3.93 -45.73 16.95
N ARG A 97 3.57 -44.74 17.77
CA ARG A 97 4.34 -44.40 18.97
C ARG A 97 4.02 -45.41 20.06
N PHE A 98 5.05 -46.04 20.61
CA PHE A 98 4.91 -46.85 21.82
C PHE A 98 4.46 -45.95 22.97
N TRP A 99 3.24 -46.15 23.46
CA TRP A 99 2.64 -45.42 24.59
C TRP A 99 3.33 -45.73 25.92
N ILE A 100 4.04 -46.86 25.95
CA ILE A 100 4.84 -47.30 27.09
C ILE A 100 6.30 -47.15 26.72
N ASN A 101 7.00 -46.24 27.39
CA ASN A 101 8.45 -46.22 27.35
C ASN A 101 8.96 -47.44 28.13
N MET A 102 9.39 -48.49 27.42
CA MET A 102 9.86 -49.73 28.04
C MET A 102 10.98 -49.52 29.06
N LYS A 103 11.80 -48.46 28.91
CA LYS A 103 12.82 -48.09 29.89
C LYS A 103 12.24 -47.60 31.22
N LEU A 104 11.10 -46.91 31.19
CA LEU A 104 10.38 -46.46 32.38
C LEU A 104 9.58 -47.60 33.02
N TYR A 105 8.97 -48.46 32.20
CA TYR A 105 8.22 -49.62 32.67
C TYR A 105 9.11 -50.63 33.42
N SER A 106 10.32 -50.89 32.91
CA SER A 106 11.29 -51.74 33.60
C SER A 106 11.74 -51.16 34.95
N ALA A 107 11.86 -49.84 35.06
CA ALA A 107 12.24 -49.17 36.30
C ALA A 107 11.14 -49.21 37.38
N ILE A 108 9.87 -49.18 36.97
CA ILE A 108 8.72 -49.29 37.89
C ILE A 108 8.52 -50.74 38.35
N LYS A 109 8.66 -51.71 37.43
CA LYS A 109 8.52 -53.14 37.73
C LYS A 109 9.65 -53.69 38.63
N ALA A 110 10.81 -53.04 38.65
CA ALA A 110 11.97 -53.46 39.44
C ALA A 110 11.95 -52.98 40.90
N LYS A 111 10.93 -52.23 41.34
CA LYS A 111 10.74 -51.89 42.76
C LYS A 111 9.91 -53.00 43.44
N PRO A 112 10.45 -53.70 44.45
CA PRO A 112 9.70 -54.63 45.28
C PRO A 112 8.71 -53.91 46.20
#